data_AF-A0A2E9ISD8-F1
#
_entry.id   AF-A0A2E9ISD8-F1
#
_cell.length_a   1.000
_cell.length_b   1.000
_cell.length_c   1.000
_cell.angle_alpha   90.00
_cell.angle_beta   90.00
_cell.angle_gamma   90.00
#
_symmetry.space_group_name_H-M   'P 1'
#
loop_
_entity.id
_entity.type
_entity.pdbx_description
1 polymer ?
#
loop_
_entity_poly.entity_id
_entity_poly.type
_entity_poly.pdbx_seq_one_letter_code
_entity_poly.pdbx_strand_id
1 'polypeptide(L)'
;MAVNLTSMMVSDEAYQNHDVFTELERYESFYKKLAFSCFPWATMGTKAAANIDSYVFSSIQGTMCSIKLVLREGMMNDAFALLRKYHDSIVMNIYTGLYLDNNFSIQNLIVEQISDWLSGKAQMPEFRTMSRYIRESEKLAKLWPLLNQGDIYKRVRDLCNDHTHYNFYR
;
A
#
# COMPACT_ATOMS: atom_id res chain seq x y z
N MET A 1 14.53 34.26 -7.07
CA MET A 1 15.46 33.16 -7.46
C MET A 1 14.63 31.91 -7.65
N ALA A 2 14.31 31.55 -8.89
CA ALA A 2 13.74 30.25 -9.17
C ALA A 2 14.92 29.26 -9.24
N VAL A 3 14.99 28.32 -8.28
CA VAL A 3 15.89 27.19 -8.39
C VAL A 3 15.36 26.36 -9.55
N ASN A 4 16.07 26.36 -10.66
CA ASN A 4 15.80 25.47 -11.77
C ASN A 4 16.25 24.08 -11.31
N LEU A 5 15.36 23.34 -10.64
CA LEU A 5 15.54 21.92 -10.38
C LEU A 5 15.37 21.19 -11.70
N THR A 6 16.38 21.28 -12.58
CA THR A 6 16.56 20.28 -13.63
C THR A 6 16.60 18.93 -12.93
N SER A 7 15.58 18.11 -13.16
CA SER A 7 15.58 16.71 -12.74
C SER A 7 16.89 16.10 -13.27
N MET A 8 17.74 15.71 -12.32
CA MET A 8 19.04 15.11 -12.60
C MET A 8 18.84 13.62 -12.50
N MET A 9 18.23 13.07 -13.54
CA MET A 9 18.21 11.62 -13.72
C MET A 9 19.64 11.08 -13.60
N VAL A 10 19.79 9.92 -12.95
CA VAL A 10 21.08 9.22 -12.88
C VAL A 10 21.61 9.02 -14.30
N SER A 11 22.83 9.45 -14.57
CA SER A 11 23.40 9.46 -15.93
C SER A 11 23.85 8.08 -16.42
N ASP A 12 23.97 7.11 -15.52
CA ASP A 12 24.37 5.75 -15.84
C ASP A 12 23.28 5.02 -16.64
N GLU A 13 23.62 4.60 -17.86
CA GLU A 13 22.69 3.94 -18.78
C GLU A 13 22.27 2.56 -18.29
N ALA A 14 23.17 1.80 -17.66
CA ALA A 14 22.85 0.49 -17.09
C ALA A 14 21.86 0.64 -15.92
N TYR A 15 22.01 1.69 -15.12
CA TYR A 15 21.04 2.06 -14.10
C TYR A 15 19.68 2.39 -14.73
N GLN A 16 19.63 3.35 -15.67
CA GLN A 16 18.36 3.80 -16.26
C GLN A 16 17.59 2.71 -17.02
N ASN A 17 18.30 1.70 -17.52
CA ASN A 17 17.71 0.55 -18.23
C ASN A 17 17.51 -0.68 -17.33
N HIS A 18 17.67 -0.55 -16.02
CA HIS A 18 17.47 -1.67 -15.09
C HIS A 18 16.01 -2.15 -15.10
N ASP A 19 15.80 -3.47 -15.12
CA ASP A 19 14.50 -4.14 -15.25
C ASP A 19 13.45 -3.71 -14.19
N VAL A 20 13.92 -3.22 -13.04
CA VAL A 20 13.06 -2.70 -11.98
C VAL A 20 12.09 -1.62 -12.48
N PHE A 21 12.51 -0.79 -13.45
CA PHE A 21 11.66 0.26 -14.01
C PHE A 21 10.51 -0.33 -14.84
N THR A 22 10.79 -1.37 -15.64
CA THR A 22 9.77 -2.12 -16.37
C THR A 22 8.81 -2.83 -15.41
N GLU A 23 9.32 -3.41 -14.33
CA GLU A 23 8.48 -4.05 -13.30
C GLU A 23 7.56 -3.04 -12.60
N LEU A 24 8.07 -1.86 -12.24
CA LEU A 24 7.26 -0.78 -11.65
C LEU A 24 6.15 -0.32 -12.59
N GLU A 25 6.43 -0.21 -13.90
CA GLU A 25 5.42 0.12 -14.91
C GLU A 25 4.36 -0.97 -15.09
N ARG A 26 4.79 -2.23 -15.00
CA ARG A 26 3.89 -3.38 -15.02
C ARG A 26 2.96 -3.34 -13.81
N TYR A 27 3.48 -3.09 -12.61
CA TYR A 27 2.66 -2.97 -11.39
C TYR A 27 1.75 -1.75 -11.42
N GLU A 28 2.24 -0.61 -11.90
CA GLU A 28 1.42 0.59 -12.13
C GLU A 28 0.21 0.24 -13.02
N SER A 29 0.48 -0.39 -14.17
CA SER A 29 -0.56 -0.80 -15.12
C SER A 29 -1.53 -1.82 -14.53
N PHE A 30 -1.02 -2.77 -13.73
CA PHE A 30 -1.83 -3.76 -13.03
C PHE A 30 -2.80 -3.08 -12.04
N TYR A 31 -2.29 -2.23 -11.15
CA TYR A 31 -3.13 -1.57 -10.14
C TYR A 31 -4.12 -0.59 -10.76
N LYS A 32 -3.76 0.08 -11.85
CA LYS A 32 -4.69 0.89 -12.65
C LYS A 32 -5.86 0.05 -13.15
N LYS A 33 -5.58 -1.08 -13.82
CA LYS A 33 -6.62 -1.99 -14.34
C LYS A 33 -7.47 -2.56 -13.22
N LEU A 34 -6.85 -2.96 -12.11
CA LEU A 34 -7.54 -3.49 -10.95
C LEU A 34 -8.51 -2.46 -10.34
N ALA A 35 -8.05 -1.21 -10.15
CA ALA A 35 -8.88 -0.11 -9.68
C ALA A 35 -10.13 0.10 -10.56
N PHE A 36 -9.93 0.19 -11.88
CA PHE A 36 -11.07 0.33 -12.81
C PHE A 36 -12.01 -0.87 -12.78
N SER A 37 -11.49 -2.09 -12.61
CA SER A 37 -12.31 -3.30 -12.60
C SER A 37 -13.19 -3.44 -11.35
N CYS A 38 -12.72 -2.98 -10.18
CA CYS A 38 -13.49 -3.06 -8.94
C CYS A 38 -14.39 -1.84 -8.71
N PHE A 39 -14.11 -0.69 -9.34
CA PHE A 39 -14.87 0.56 -9.15
C PHE A 39 -16.40 0.43 -9.20
N PRO A 40 -17.01 -0.32 -10.15
CA PRO A 40 -18.47 -0.43 -10.25
C PRO A 40 -19.15 -1.12 -9.06
N TRP A 41 -18.40 -1.86 -8.24
CA TRP A 41 -18.93 -2.71 -7.19
C TRP A 41 -18.87 -2.01 -5.83
N ALA A 42 -19.93 -1.31 -5.44
CA ALA A 42 -19.97 -0.56 -4.18
C ALA A 42 -19.60 -1.45 -2.96
N THR A 43 -18.79 -0.91 -2.05
CA THR A 43 -18.36 -1.62 -0.86
C THR A 43 -19.48 -1.67 0.17
N MET A 44 -20.05 -2.85 0.36
CA MET A 44 -21.09 -3.12 1.36
C MET A 44 -20.57 -2.86 2.78
N GLY A 45 -21.48 -2.49 3.70
CA GLY A 45 -21.12 -2.17 5.07
C GLY A 45 -20.62 -0.74 5.29
N THR A 46 -20.66 0.13 4.27
CA THR A 46 -20.25 1.53 4.36
C THR A 46 -21.27 2.47 3.73
N LYS A 47 -21.15 3.78 4.00
CA LYS A 47 -21.94 4.83 3.33
C LYS A 47 -21.31 5.30 2.00
N ALA A 48 -20.22 4.68 1.54
CA ALA A 48 -19.53 5.10 0.34
C ALA A 48 -20.34 4.72 -0.92
N ALA A 49 -20.42 5.65 -1.88
CA ALA A 49 -21.13 5.44 -3.14
C ALA A 49 -20.34 4.58 -4.16
N ALA A 50 -19.04 4.38 -3.93
CA ALA A 50 -18.13 3.66 -4.82
C ALA A 50 -17.31 2.63 -4.04
N ASN A 51 -16.63 1.75 -4.76
CA ASN A 51 -15.74 0.75 -4.18
C ASN A 51 -14.52 1.40 -3.50
N ILE A 52 -14.32 1.16 -2.20
CA ILE A 52 -13.20 1.74 -1.45
C ILE A 52 -11.85 1.17 -1.89
N ASP A 53 -11.80 -0.09 -2.32
CA ASP A 53 -10.58 -0.72 -2.83
C ASP A 53 -10.11 -0.07 -4.12
N SER A 54 -11.03 0.43 -4.96
CA SER A 54 -10.66 1.19 -6.16
C SER A 54 -9.82 2.43 -5.82
N TYR A 55 -10.12 3.12 -4.72
CA TYR A 55 -9.33 4.27 -4.29
C TYR A 55 -7.96 3.84 -3.75
N VAL A 56 -7.92 2.74 -3.00
CA VAL A 56 -6.65 2.17 -2.51
C VAL A 56 -5.76 1.74 -3.67
N PHE A 57 -6.28 1.00 -4.64
CA PHE A 57 -5.51 0.52 -5.79
C PHE A 57 -5.02 1.68 -6.67
N SER A 58 -5.84 2.71 -6.87
CA SER A 58 -5.41 3.95 -7.54
C SER A 58 -4.28 4.66 -6.78
N SER A 59 -4.35 4.71 -5.44
CA SER A 59 -3.29 5.27 -4.60
C SER A 59 -2.00 4.44 -4.67
N ILE A 60 -2.12 3.11 -4.73
CA ILE A 60 -0.98 2.20 -4.93
C ILE A 60 -0.37 2.40 -6.32
N GLN A 61 -1.18 2.51 -7.38
CA GLN A 61 -0.70 2.86 -8.71
C GLN A 61 0.14 4.15 -8.67
N GLY A 62 -0.39 5.21 -8.06
CA GLY A 62 0.34 6.47 -7.90
C GLY A 62 1.65 6.29 -7.12
N THR A 63 1.65 5.44 -6.09
CA THR A 63 2.85 5.13 -5.31
C THR A 63 3.91 4.40 -6.15
N MET A 64 3.54 3.46 -7.03
CA MET A 64 4.47 2.82 -7.97
C MET A 64 5.10 3.83 -8.93
N CYS A 65 4.29 4.75 -9.46
CA CYS A 65 4.78 5.84 -10.30
C CYS A 65 5.74 6.75 -9.53
N SER A 66 5.42 7.12 -8.28
CA SER A 66 6.31 7.91 -7.43
C SER A 66 7.63 7.20 -7.14
N ILE A 67 7.60 5.90 -6.80
CA ILE A 67 8.81 5.09 -6.60
C ILE A 67 9.69 5.12 -7.86
N LYS A 68 9.08 4.93 -9.04
CA LYS A 68 9.79 4.99 -10.32
C LYS A 68 10.47 6.34 -10.55
N LEU A 69 9.76 7.44 -10.30
CA LEU A 69 10.27 8.80 -10.48
C LEU A 69 11.46 9.07 -9.56
N VAL A 70 11.34 8.79 -8.26
CA VAL A 70 12.42 9.06 -7.30
C VAL A 70 13.63 8.16 -7.52
N LEU A 71 13.42 6.91 -7.94
CA LEU A 71 14.51 6.01 -8.34
C LEU A 71 15.25 6.52 -9.57
N ARG A 72 14.57 7.05 -10.59
CA ARG A 72 15.24 7.60 -11.79
C ARG A 72 16.19 8.76 -11.45
N GLU A 73 15.89 9.51 -10.40
CA GLU A 73 16.72 10.60 -9.84
C GLU A 73 17.78 10.09 -8.84
N GLY A 74 17.87 8.79 -8.59
CA GLY A 74 18.85 8.19 -7.67
C GLY A 74 18.49 8.34 -6.19
N MET A 75 17.28 8.79 -5.86
CA MET A 75 16.82 9.03 -4.49
C MET A 75 16.36 7.71 -3.83
N MET A 76 17.32 6.82 -3.55
CA MET A 76 17.06 5.46 -3.06
C MET A 76 16.30 5.44 -1.73
N ASN A 77 16.67 6.28 -0.77
CA ASN A 77 16.01 6.31 0.53
C ASN A 77 14.53 6.74 0.43
N ASP A 78 14.22 7.68 -0.46
CA ASP A 78 12.84 8.12 -0.71
C ASP A 78 12.02 7.00 -1.36
N ALA A 79 12.62 6.23 -2.26
CA ALA A 79 12.01 5.04 -2.83
C ALA A 79 11.63 4.01 -1.74
N PHE A 80 12.52 3.76 -0.78
CA PHE A 80 12.25 2.86 0.35
C PHE A 80 11.20 3.42 1.33
N ALA A 81 11.17 4.73 1.54
CA ALA A 81 10.10 5.36 2.33
C ALA A 81 8.72 5.17 1.66
N LEU A 82 8.65 5.31 0.34
CA LEU A 82 7.44 5.03 -0.43
C LEU A 82 7.08 3.55 -0.44
N LEU A 83 8.06 2.65 -0.48
CA LEU A 83 7.84 1.20 -0.35
C LEU A 83 7.23 0.85 1.02
N ARG A 84 7.67 1.52 2.10
CA ARG A 84 7.07 1.38 3.43
C ARG A 84 5.62 1.87 3.46
N LYS A 85 5.34 3.02 2.85
CA LYS A 85 3.96 3.52 2.67
C LYS A 85 3.09 2.51 1.91
N TYR A 86 3.62 1.91 0.84
CA TYR A 86 2.92 0.88 0.06
C TYR A 86 2.57 -0.33 0.94
N HIS A 87 3.53 -0.83 1.72
CA HIS A 87 3.29 -1.92 2.66
C HIS A 87 2.19 -1.60 3.68
N ASP A 88 2.23 -0.40 4.28
CA ASP A 88 1.20 0.02 5.24
C ASP A 88 -0.19 0.15 4.56
N SER A 89 -0.24 0.57 3.30
CA SER A 89 -1.48 0.63 2.50
C SER A 89 -2.08 -0.76 2.25
N ILE A 90 -1.25 -1.78 2.00
CA ILE A 90 -1.71 -3.17 1.85
C ILE A 90 -2.34 -3.67 3.15
N VAL A 91 -1.66 -3.46 4.28
CA VAL A 91 -2.15 -3.88 5.60
C VAL A 91 -3.49 -3.21 5.91
N MET A 92 -3.60 -1.90 5.66
CA MET A 92 -4.85 -1.17 5.83
C MET A 92 -5.98 -1.76 4.96
N ASN A 93 -5.70 -2.11 3.71
CA ASN A 93 -6.71 -2.65 2.79
C ASN A 93 -7.20 -4.06 3.18
N ILE A 94 -6.28 -4.94 3.56
CA ILE A 94 -6.64 -6.28 4.07
C ILE A 94 -7.45 -6.13 5.35
N TYR A 95 -7.04 -5.24 6.24
CA TYR A 95 -7.78 -4.95 7.47
C TYR A 95 -9.19 -4.45 7.19
N THR A 96 -9.36 -3.46 6.31
CA THR A 96 -10.70 -2.93 5.96
C THR A 96 -11.60 -4.02 5.39
N GLY A 97 -11.10 -4.83 4.47
CA GLY A 97 -11.87 -5.90 3.85
C GLY A 97 -12.29 -6.96 4.86
N LEU A 98 -11.35 -7.43 5.70
CA LEU A 98 -11.63 -8.43 6.72
C LEU A 98 -12.57 -7.89 7.81
N TYR A 99 -12.39 -6.64 8.24
CA TYR A 99 -13.23 -6.04 9.27
C TYR A 99 -14.66 -5.85 8.79
N LEU A 100 -14.86 -5.41 7.54
CA LEU A 100 -16.19 -5.34 6.93
C LEU A 100 -16.83 -6.72 6.82
N ASP A 101 -16.10 -7.72 6.32
CA ASP A 101 -16.58 -9.10 6.18
C ASP A 101 -17.03 -9.72 7.52
N ASN A 102 -16.31 -9.44 8.60
CA ASN A 102 -16.63 -9.99 9.92
C ASN A 102 -17.76 -9.25 10.66
N ASN A 103 -18.02 -7.98 10.34
CA ASN A 103 -18.94 -7.13 11.11
C ASN A 103 -20.19 -6.71 10.35
N PHE A 104 -20.20 -6.82 9.02
CA PHE A 104 -21.38 -6.54 8.21
C PHE A 104 -22.39 -7.67 8.33
N SER A 105 -23.63 -7.33 8.70
CA SER A 105 -24.74 -8.28 8.80
C SER A 105 -26.07 -7.58 8.56
N ILE A 106 -27.16 -8.34 8.48
CA ILE A 106 -28.52 -7.77 8.35
C ILE A 106 -28.86 -6.89 9.56
N GLN A 107 -28.32 -7.22 10.74
CA GLN A 107 -28.48 -6.44 11.97
C GLN A 107 -27.48 -5.26 12.06
N ASN A 108 -26.42 -5.27 11.26
CA ASN A 108 -25.38 -4.25 11.22
C ASN A 108 -25.00 -3.90 9.78
N LEU A 109 -25.89 -3.16 9.11
CA LEU A 109 -25.73 -2.80 7.70
C LEU A 109 -24.64 -1.74 7.46
N ILE A 110 -24.25 -1.00 8.49
CA ILE A 110 -23.23 0.05 8.43
C ILE A 110 -22.20 -0.23 9.51
N VAL A 111 -21.00 -0.62 9.11
CA VAL A 111 -19.88 -0.85 10.01
C VAL A 111 -19.25 0.50 10.36
N GLU A 112 -19.70 1.10 11.47
CA GLU A 112 -19.36 2.47 11.88
C GLU A 112 -17.87 2.74 11.87
N GLN A 113 -17.04 1.83 12.40
CA GLN A 113 -15.58 2.03 12.44
C GLN A 113 -14.97 2.34 11.06
N ILE A 114 -15.42 1.64 10.01
CA ILE A 114 -14.92 1.86 8.66
C ILE A 114 -15.61 3.06 8.02
N SER A 115 -16.92 3.20 8.22
CA SER A 115 -17.69 4.33 7.67
C SER A 115 -17.27 5.69 8.23
N ASP A 116 -16.94 5.77 9.52
CA ASP A 116 -16.51 6.99 10.19
C ASP A 116 -15.08 7.35 9.81
N TRP A 117 -14.21 6.36 9.60
CA TRP A 117 -12.91 6.60 9.00
C TRP A 117 -13.03 7.16 7.57
N LEU A 118 -13.85 6.54 6.71
CA LEU A 118 -14.08 7.02 5.35
C LEU A 118 -14.64 8.44 5.29
N SER A 119 -15.42 8.84 6.30
CA SER A 119 -15.98 10.20 6.42
C SER A 119 -15.11 11.18 7.22
N GLY A 120 -13.91 10.76 7.65
CA GLY A 120 -12.96 11.59 8.40
C GLY A 120 -13.37 11.89 9.84
N LYS A 121 -14.37 11.18 10.37
CA LYS A 121 -14.85 11.32 11.76
C LYS A 121 -14.02 10.53 12.76
N ALA A 122 -13.35 9.47 12.30
CA ALA A 122 -12.48 8.63 13.09
C ALA A 122 -11.15 8.37 12.37
N GLN A 123 -10.14 7.98 13.12
CA GLN A 123 -8.85 7.53 12.58
C GLN A 123 -8.84 6.02 12.41
N MET A 124 -8.05 5.53 11.46
CA MET A 124 -7.75 4.10 11.38
C MET A 124 -6.97 3.65 12.62
N PRO A 125 -7.15 2.39 13.06
CA PRO A 125 -6.30 1.82 14.10
C PRO A 125 -4.83 1.86 13.70
N GLU A 126 -3.96 1.86 14.69
CA GLU A 126 -2.53 1.77 14.44
C GLU A 126 -2.14 0.49 13.68
N PHE A 127 -1.05 0.58 12.94
CA PHE A 127 -0.50 -0.52 12.14
C PHE A 127 -0.39 -1.84 12.92
N ARG A 128 0.05 -1.79 14.17
CA ARG A 128 0.20 -2.98 15.04
C ARG A 128 -1.14 -3.65 15.32
N THR A 129 -2.19 -2.85 15.57
CA THR A 129 -3.54 -3.34 15.83
C THR A 129 -4.13 -3.99 14.57
N MET A 130 -4.01 -3.33 13.42
CA MET A 130 -4.46 -3.90 12.13
C MET A 130 -3.73 -5.20 11.80
N SER A 131 -2.40 -5.21 11.94
CA SER A 131 -1.57 -6.39 11.66
C SER A 131 -1.92 -7.58 12.56
N ARG A 132 -2.16 -7.33 13.85
CA ARG A 132 -2.57 -8.37 14.79
C ARG A 132 -3.93 -8.95 14.40
N TYR A 133 -4.90 -8.09 14.11
CA TYR A 133 -6.24 -8.51 13.68
C TYR A 133 -6.21 -9.41 12.43
N ILE A 134 -5.37 -9.08 11.45
CA ILE A 134 -5.19 -9.90 10.24
C ILE A 134 -4.58 -11.27 10.57
N ARG A 135 -3.55 -11.31 11.42
CA ARG A 135 -2.84 -12.56 11.78
C ARG A 135 -3.67 -13.52 12.62
N GLU A 136 -4.52 -12.97 13.49
CA GLU A 136 -5.40 -13.74 14.36
C GLU A 136 -6.68 -14.20 13.63
N SER A 137 -6.86 -13.82 12.37
CA SER A 137 -8.01 -14.22 11.55
C SER A 137 -7.96 -15.70 11.19
N GLU A 138 -8.97 -16.45 11.61
CA GLU A 138 -9.16 -17.85 11.19
C GLU A 138 -9.33 -17.98 9.66
N LYS A 139 -10.00 -17.01 9.04
CA LYS A 139 -10.25 -16.97 7.58
C LYS A 139 -8.94 -16.91 6.79
N LEU A 140 -7.96 -16.19 7.31
CA LEU A 140 -6.64 -16.02 6.69
C LEU A 140 -5.59 -16.99 7.23
N ALA A 141 -5.90 -17.79 8.25
CA ALA A 141 -4.94 -18.66 8.92
C ALA A 141 -4.24 -19.66 7.97
N LYS A 142 -4.92 -20.11 6.91
CA LYS A 142 -4.35 -20.99 5.89
C LYS A 142 -3.49 -20.26 4.85
N LEU A 143 -3.82 -18.99 4.56
CA LEU A 143 -3.15 -18.19 3.54
C LEU A 143 -1.90 -17.49 4.11
N TRP A 144 -1.96 -17.04 5.36
CA TRP A 144 -0.90 -16.25 5.98
C TRP A 144 0.47 -16.97 5.99
N PRO A 145 0.58 -18.26 6.32
CA PRO A 145 1.86 -18.97 6.24
C PRO A 145 2.45 -19.05 4.83
N LEU A 146 1.60 -19.07 3.80
CA LEU A 146 2.02 -19.11 2.39
C LEU A 146 2.52 -17.73 1.94
N LEU A 147 1.83 -16.67 2.34
CA LEU A 147 2.18 -15.29 1.97
C LEU A 147 3.40 -14.77 2.76
N ASN A 148 3.52 -15.14 4.03
CA ASN A 148 4.62 -14.71 4.90
C ASN A 148 5.72 -15.78 5.02
N GLN A 149 5.97 -16.54 3.95
CA GLN A 149 7.01 -17.57 3.95
C GLN A 149 8.38 -16.97 4.27
N GLY A 150 9.06 -17.54 5.27
CA GLY A 150 10.37 -17.07 5.72
C GLY A 150 10.37 -15.61 6.20
N ASP A 151 9.28 -15.15 6.82
CA ASP A 151 9.16 -13.80 7.36
C ASP A 151 9.46 -12.68 6.36
N ILE A 152 9.10 -12.89 5.09
CA ILE A 152 9.42 -11.95 4.01
C ILE A 152 8.91 -10.53 4.29
N TYR A 153 7.69 -10.38 4.81
CA TYR A 153 7.14 -9.05 5.12
C TYR A 153 7.90 -8.35 6.26
N LYS A 154 8.35 -9.11 7.26
CA LYS A 154 9.19 -8.55 8.33
C LYS A 154 10.53 -8.08 7.77
N ARG A 155 11.21 -8.91 6.97
CA ARG A 155 12.51 -8.58 6.36
C ARG A 155 12.43 -7.36 5.46
N VAL A 156 11.40 -7.27 4.63
CA VAL A 156 11.16 -6.09 3.77
C VAL A 156 10.91 -4.84 4.62
N ARG A 157 10.10 -4.95 5.68
CA ARG A 157 9.86 -3.81 6.59
C ARG A 157 11.13 -3.36 7.30
N ASP A 158 11.94 -4.29 7.78
CA ASP A 158 13.21 -4.00 8.46
C ASP A 158 14.17 -3.29 7.50
N LEU A 159 14.30 -3.75 6.26
CA LEU A 159 15.07 -3.07 5.21
C LEU A 159 14.57 -1.63 4.96
N CYS A 160 13.26 -1.44 4.83
CA CYS A 160 12.69 -0.10 4.67
C CYS A 160 12.96 0.78 5.90
N ASN A 161 12.90 0.22 7.12
CA ASN A 161 13.23 0.95 8.35
C ASN A 161 14.69 1.39 8.36
N ASP A 162 15.61 0.53 7.91
CA ASP A 162 17.03 0.85 7.85
C ASP A 162 17.31 2.01 6.90
N HIS A 163 16.66 2.07 5.75
CA HIS A 163 16.73 3.21 4.83
C HIS A 163 16.05 4.46 5.38
N THR A 164 14.94 4.32 6.10
CA THR A 164 14.20 5.45 6.68
C THR A 164 14.98 6.09 7.84
N HIS A 165 15.64 5.28 8.67
CA HIS A 165 16.30 5.74 9.90
C HIS A 165 17.83 5.84 9.75
N TYR A 166 18.36 5.61 8.54
CA TYR A 166 19.80 5.62 8.26
C TYR A 166 20.63 4.65 9.12
N ASN A 167 20.12 3.43 9.34
CA ASN A 167 20.79 2.43 10.19
C ASN A 167 22.06 1.80 9.55
N PHE A 168 22.46 2.27 8.36
CA PHE A 168 23.62 1.78 7.61
C PHE A 168 24.94 2.44 7.98
N TYR A 169 24.93 3.48 8.83
CA TYR A 169 26.15 4.03 9.42
C TYR A 169 26.66 3.07 10.51
N ARG A 170 27.47 2.08 10.13
CA ARG A 170 28.22 1.20 11.03
C ARG A 170 29.70 1.23 10.71
#